data_AF-A0A971K6L5-F1
#
_entry.id   AF-A0A971K6L5-F1
#
_cell.length_a   1.000
_cell.length_b   1.000
_cell.length_c   1.000
_cell.angle_alpha   90.00
_cell.angle_beta   90.00
_cell.angle_gamma   90.00
#
_symmetry.space_group_name_H-M   'P 1'
#
loop_
_entity.id
_entity.type
_entity.pdbx_description
1 polymer ?
#
loop_
_entity_poly.entity_id
_entity_poly.type
_entity_poly.pdbx_seq_one_letter_code
_entity_poly.pdbx_strand_id
1 'polypeptide(L)'
;MYSQYDIIIIGAGHAGTEAALAAARCGLKTLMLTGNLDTIAQMSCNPAIGGLAKGTLVREIDALGGEMGINIDMTGIHFKMLNKSKGPAVWSPRAQADKKAYQFRMKHVL
;
A
#
# COMPACT_ATOMS: atom_id res chain seq x y z
N MET A 1 23.20 18.27 18.29
CA MET A 1 21.79 18.22 18.74
C MET A 1 21.14 17.04 18.04
N TYR A 2 20.69 16.00 18.75
CA TYR A 2 19.99 14.89 18.11
C TYR A 2 18.61 15.36 17.68
N SER A 3 18.22 15.05 16.44
CA SER A 3 16.84 15.24 15.99
C SER A 3 15.95 14.25 16.74
N GLN A 4 15.07 14.74 17.61
CA GLN A 4 13.95 13.94 18.12
C GLN A 4 12.95 13.68 16.98
N TYR A 5 12.36 12.48 16.99
CA TYR A 5 11.28 12.06 16.11
C TYR A 5 10.05 11.80 16.98
N ASP A 6 8.87 12.12 16.46
CA ASP A 6 7.60 11.88 17.16
C ASP A 6 7.19 10.42 17.03
N ILE A 7 7.44 9.82 15.86
CA ILE A 7 7.12 8.42 15.55
C ILE A 7 8.32 7.76 14.88
N ILE A 8 8.62 6.53 15.32
CA ILE A 8 9.59 5.65 14.69
C ILE A 8 8.87 4.38 14.22
N ILE A 9 8.99 4.07 12.93
CA ILE A 9 8.42 2.88 12.31
C ILE A 9 9.54 1.92 11.95
N ILE A 10 9.41 0.68 12.41
CA ILE A 10 10.40 -0.37 12.17
C ILE A 10 9.86 -1.33 11.10
N GLY A 11 10.47 -1.28 9.93
CA GLY A 11 10.15 -2.09 8.75
C GLY A 11 9.41 -1.30 7.68
N ALA A 12 9.86 -1.44 6.43
CA ALA A 12 9.25 -0.79 5.26
C ALA A 12 8.44 -1.76 4.39
N GLY A 13 7.72 -2.70 5.01
CA GLY A 13 6.73 -3.53 4.32
C GLY A 13 5.41 -2.78 4.12
N HIS A 14 4.40 -3.41 3.51
CA HIS A 14 3.11 -2.78 3.20
C HIS A 14 2.46 -2.05 4.40
N ALA A 15 2.50 -2.63 5.60
CA ALA A 15 1.97 -1.99 6.80
C ALA A 15 2.83 -0.79 7.25
N GLY A 16 4.16 -0.93 7.19
CA GLY A 16 5.08 0.12 7.61
C GLY A 16 5.03 1.34 6.68
N THR A 17 4.88 1.12 5.37
CA THR A 17 4.74 2.23 4.40
C THR A 17 3.46 3.02 4.60
N GLU A 18 2.32 2.35 4.82
CA GLU A 18 1.06 3.04 5.12
C GLU A 18 1.13 3.80 6.45
N ALA A 19 1.70 3.17 7.49
CA ALA A 19 1.85 3.82 8.79
C ALA A 19 2.80 5.03 8.73
N ALA A 20 3.87 4.95 7.93
CA ALA A 20 4.84 6.03 7.79
C ALA A 20 4.24 7.21 7.03
N LEU A 21 3.52 6.92 5.94
CA LEU A 21 2.80 7.94 5.17
C LEU A 21 1.70 8.59 6.00
N ALA A 22 0.91 7.81 6.75
CA ALA A 22 -0.12 8.35 7.63
C ALA A 22 0.48 9.30 8.69
N ALA A 23 1.53 8.87 9.39
CA ALA A 23 2.19 9.69 10.41
C ALA A 23 2.78 10.99 9.81
N ALA A 24 3.50 10.88 8.69
CA ALA A 24 4.09 12.03 8.02
C ALA A 24 3.04 13.00 7.46
N ARG A 25 1.94 12.50 6.87
CA ARG A 25 0.83 13.32 6.36
C ARG A 25 0.05 14.02 7.47
N CYS A 26 0.04 13.46 8.68
CA CYS A 26 -0.48 14.12 9.89
C CYS A 26 0.47 15.20 10.47
N GLY A 27 1.62 15.46 9.83
CA GLY A 27 2.57 16.48 10.25
C GLY A 27 3.54 16.04 11.35
N LEU A 28 3.59 14.74 11.67
CA LEU A 28 4.51 14.20 12.67
C LEU A 28 5.89 13.93 12.07
N LYS A 29 6.94 14.29 12.80
CA LYS A 29 8.31 14.02 12.40
C LYS A 29 8.59 12.52 12.51
N THR A 30 8.48 11.84 11.37
CA THR A 30 8.45 10.38 11.29
C THR A 30 9.76 9.84 10.77
N LEU A 31 10.31 8.83 11.46
CA LEU A 31 11.46 8.05 10.99
C LEU A 31 10.99 6.64 10.64
N MET A 32 11.21 6.19 9.40
CA MET A 32 11.04 4.79 9.03
C MET A 32 12.41 4.13 8.86
N LEU A 33 12.63 3.03 9.56
CA LEU A 33 13.84 2.22 9.47
C LEU A 33 13.57 0.92 8.71
N THR A 34 14.48 0.52 7.84
CA THR A 34 14.40 -0.76 7.14
C THR A 34 15.79 -1.30 6.89
N GLY A 35 15.95 -2.63 6.89
CA GLY A 35 17.22 -3.28 6.62
C GLY A 35 17.68 -3.17 5.16
N ASN A 36 16.75 -2.93 4.23
CA ASN A 36 17.05 -2.74 2.83
C ASN A 36 16.05 -1.77 2.17
N LEU A 37 16.55 -0.70 1.56
CA LEU A 37 15.75 0.29 0.83
C LEU A 37 15.25 -0.26 -0.52
N ASP A 38 15.86 -1.30 -1.04
CA ASP A 38 15.48 -1.97 -2.28
C ASP A 38 14.48 -3.11 -2.06
N THR A 39 13.87 -3.18 -0.87
CA THR A 39 12.77 -4.09 -0.55
C THR A 39 11.54 -3.37 0.02
N ILE A 40 11.50 -2.03 -0.08
CA ILE A 40 10.35 -1.22 0.35
C ILE A 40 9.08 -1.69 -0.37
N ALA A 41 8.04 -2.02 0.40
CA ALA A 41 6.76 -2.55 -0.05
C ALA A 41 6.86 -3.67 -1.10
N GLN A 42 7.89 -4.52 -1.00
CA GLN A 42 8.07 -5.63 -1.93
C GLN A 42 6.93 -6.65 -1.80
N MET A 43 6.35 -7.03 -2.94
CA MET A 43 5.38 -8.12 -3.04
C MET A 43 6.07 -9.49 -2.97
N SER A 44 6.22 -10.04 -1.77
CA SER A 44 6.90 -11.33 -1.53
C SER A 44 6.12 -12.55 -2.05
N CYS A 45 4.79 -12.52 -1.94
CA CYS A 45 3.93 -13.64 -2.34
C CYS A 45 3.43 -13.47 -3.79
N ASN A 46 2.11 -13.34 -3.96
CA ASN A 46 1.47 -13.17 -5.26
C ASN A 46 1.54 -11.71 -5.75
N PRO A 47 1.70 -11.47 -7.07
CA PRO A 47 1.71 -10.14 -7.66
C PRO A 47 0.29 -9.56 -7.81
N ALA A 48 -0.51 -9.54 -6.73
CA ALA A 48 -1.89 -9.08 -6.80
C ALA A 48 -2.34 -8.34 -5.54
N ILE A 49 -3.14 -7.29 -5.73
CA ILE A 49 -3.80 -6.52 -4.68
C ILE A 49 -5.32 -6.69 -4.81
N GLY A 50 -6.00 -6.71 -3.67
CA GLY A 50 -7.44 -6.93 -3.59
C GLY A 50 -7.86 -8.40 -3.66
N GLY A 51 -9.07 -8.66 -4.13
CA GLY A 51 -9.79 -9.93 -4.01
C GLY A 51 -10.80 -9.92 -2.85
N LEU A 52 -11.77 -10.85 -2.82
CA LEU A 52 -12.97 -10.81 -1.95
C LEU A 52 -12.94 -9.87 -0.73
N ALA A 53 -12.31 -10.25 0.38
CA ALA A 53 -12.21 -9.37 1.56
C ALA A 53 -11.16 -8.24 1.40
N LYS A 54 -10.07 -8.53 0.70
CA LYS A 54 -8.92 -7.61 0.56
C LYS A 54 -9.22 -6.39 -0.30
N GLY A 55 -10.08 -6.52 -1.30
CA GLY A 55 -10.45 -5.43 -2.21
C GLY A 55 -11.21 -4.33 -1.50
N THR A 56 -12.08 -4.69 -0.55
CA THR A 56 -12.75 -3.74 0.34
C THR A 56 -11.75 -3.06 1.27
N LEU A 57 -10.86 -3.83 1.91
CA LEU A 57 -9.80 -3.26 2.76
C LEU A 57 -8.92 -2.24 2.00
N VAL A 58 -8.55 -2.53 0.75
CA VAL A 58 -7.77 -1.59 -0.08
C VAL A 58 -8.55 -0.31 -0.34
N ARG A 59 -9.87 -0.41 -0.59
CA ARG A 59 -10.75 0.76 -0.78
C ARG A 59 -10.94 1.56 0.50
N GLU A 60 -10.97 0.90 1.66
CA GLU A 60 -11.02 1.57 2.95
C GLU A 60 -9.72 2.32 3.26
N ILE A 61 -8.57 1.70 2.98
CA ILE A 61 -7.26 2.35 3.08
C ILE A 61 -7.20 3.60 2.19
N ASP A 62 -7.63 3.48 0.93
CA ASP A 62 -7.70 4.60 -0.02
C ASP A 62 -8.63 5.72 0.47
N ALA A 63 -9.82 5.38 0.99
CA ALA A 63 -10.76 6.35 1.54
C ALA A 63 -10.21 7.10 2.77
N LEU A 64 -9.32 6.47 3.55
CA LEU A 64 -8.62 7.08 4.67
C LEU A 64 -7.38 7.90 4.26
N GLY A 65 -7.08 7.96 2.95
CA GLY A 65 -5.93 8.69 2.42
C GLY A 65 -4.63 7.88 2.45
N GLY A 66 -4.71 6.55 2.51
CA GLY A 66 -3.58 5.64 2.32
C GLY A 66 -3.17 5.51 0.85
N GLU A 67 -2.05 4.85 0.59
CA GLU A 67 -1.41 4.85 -0.74
C GLU A 67 -1.66 3.57 -1.54
N MET A 68 -2.00 2.45 -0.89
CA MET A 68 -2.12 1.13 -1.53
C MET A 68 -3.04 1.12 -2.76
N GLY A 69 -4.17 1.82 -2.69
CA GLY A 69 -5.14 1.95 -3.80
C GLY A 69 -4.55 2.70 -5.00
N ILE A 70 -4.00 3.88 -4.76
CA ILE A 70 -3.35 4.71 -5.78
C ILE A 70 -2.15 3.98 -6.40
N ASN A 71 -1.36 3.31 -5.56
CA ASN A 71 -0.17 2.60 -6.03
C ASN A 71 -0.53 1.44 -6.94
N ILE A 72 -1.57 0.64 -6.61
CA ILE A 72 -2.01 -0.44 -7.49
C ILE A 72 -2.63 0.08 -8.78
N ASP A 73 -3.35 1.19 -8.77
CA ASP A 73 -3.95 1.75 -9.98
C ASP A 73 -2.87 2.17 -11.00
N MET A 74 -1.75 2.70 -10.50
CA MET A 74 -0.64 3.17 -11.34
C MET A 74 0.28 2.05 -11.85
N THR A 75 0.29 0.88 -11.19
CA THR A 75 1.23 -0.21 -11.50
C THR A 75 0.52 -1.52 -11.81
N GLY A 76 -0.80 -1.50 -11.89
CA GLY A 76 -1.64 -2.63 -12.22
C GLY A 76 -1.59 -2.94 -13.71
N ILE A 77 -1.43 -4.21 -14.04
CA ILE A 77 -1.37 -4.70 -15.43
C ILE A 77 -2.68 -5.38 -15.87
N HIS A 78 -3.56 -5.71 -14.92
CA HIS A 78 -4.87 -6.29 -15.22
C HIS A 78 -5.82 -6.12 -14.04
N PHE A 79 -7.06 -5.69 -14.30
CA PHE A 79 -8.07 -5.39 -13.29
C PHE A 79 -9.33 -6.22 -13.53
N LYS A 80 -9.91 -6.78 -12.46
CA LYS A 80 -11.15 -7.53 -12.51
C LYS A 80 -12.02 -7.25 -11.28
N MET A 81 -13.32 -7.16 -11.50
CA MET A 81 -14.32 -7.21 -10.43
C MET A 81 -14.71 -8.66 -10.14
N LEU A 82 -14.48 -9.13 -8.92
CA LEU A 82 -14.93 -10.44 -8.46
C LEU A 82 -16.41 -10.40 -8.06
N ASN A 83 -17.10 -11.55 -8.16
CA ASN A 83 -18.52 -11.69 -7.81
C ASN A 83 -19.47 -10.72 -8.54
N LYS A 84 -19.10 -10.21 -9.72
CA LYS A 84 -19.88 -9.21 -10.47
C LYS A 84 -21.34 -9.64 -10.70
N SER A 85 -21.62 -10.94 -10.85
CA SER A 85 -22.98 -11.47 -11.05
C SER A 85 -23.80 -11.66 -9.77
N LYS A 86 -23.24 -11.47 -8.57
CA LYS A 86 -23.89 -11.76 -7.28
C LYS A 86 -24.40 -10.52 -6.53
N GLY A 87 -24.42 -9.37 -7.19
CA GLY A 87 -24.90 -8.10 -6.65
C GLY A 87 -23.83 -7.26 -5.91
N PRO A 88 -24.00 -5.93 -5.83
CA PRO A 88 -22.95 -5.00 -5.38
C PRO A 88 -22.40 -5.24 -3.98
N ALA A 89 -23.23 -5.73 -3.05
CA ALA A 89 -22.83 -5.95 -1.66
C ALA A 89 -21.69 -6.97 -1.49
N VAL A 90 -21.46 -7.83 -2.49
CA VAL A 90 -20.42 -8.87 -2.46
C VAL A 90 -19.37 -8.68 -3.56
N TRP A 91 -19.41 -7.55 -4.27
CA TRP A 91 -18.40 -7.21 -5.25
C TRP A 91 -17.07 -6.90 -4.57
N SER A 92 -15.98 -7.25 -5.24
CA SER A 92 -14.65 -6.92 -4.73
C SER A 92 -13.63 -6.75 -5.87
N PRO A 93 -12.92 -5.61 -5.92
CA PRO A 93 -11.90 -5.37 -6.93
C PRO A 93 -10.66 -6.24 -6.66
N ARG A 94 -10.03 -6.70 -7.74
CA ARG A 94 -8.74 -7.38 -7.71
C ARG A 94 -7.91 -6.95 -8.91
N ALA A 95 -6.65 -6.61 -8.67
CA ALA A 95 -5.69 -6.26 -9.70
C ALA A 95 -4.46 -7.16 -9.64
N GLN A 96 -3.90 -7.50 -10.81
CA GLN A 96 -2.53 -8.01 -10.92
C GLN A 96 -1.60 -6.81 -11.07
N ALA A 97 -0.45 -6.85 -10.39
CA ALA A 97 0.53 -5.79 -10.36
C ALA A 97 1.81 -6.19 -11.10
N ASP A 98 2.45 -5.24 -11.75
CA ASP A 98 3.89 -5.34 -11.97
C ASP A 98 4.60 -5.14 -10.62
N LYS A 99 5.28 -6.19 -10.13
CA LYS A 99 5.93 -6.19 -8.80
C LYS A 99 6.98 -5.09 -8.68
N LYS A 100 7.76 -4.84 -9.74
CA LYS A 100 8.86 -3.88 -9.71
C LYS A 100 8.33 -2.46 -9.83
N ALA A 101 7.35 -2.23 -10.69
CA ALA A 101 6.69 -0.94 -10.77
C ALA A 101 6.01 -0.57 -9.44
N TYR A 102 5.26 -1.50 -8.81
CA TYR A 102 4.61 -1.28 -7.51
C TYR A 102 5.63 -0.89 -6.44
N GLN A 103 6.74 -1.63 -6.38
CA GLN A 103 7.84 -1.39 -5.46
C GLN A 103 8.48 -0.01 -5.68
N PHE A 104 8.86 0.31 -6.92
CA PHE A 104 9.56 1.55 -7.23
C PHE A 104 8.67 2.78 -7.02
N ARG A 105 7.38 2.66 -7.35
CA ARG A 105 6.43 3.73 -7.11
C ARG A 105 6.25 3.98 -5.62
N MET A 106 6.07 2.94 -4.80
CA MET A 106 5.96 3.13 -3.34
C MET A 106 7.21 3.77 -2.75
N LYS A 107 8.40 3.38 -3.22
CA LYS A 107 9.68 4.00 -2.83
C LYS A 107 9.79 5.47 -3.25
N HIS A 108 9.15 5.87 -4.35
CA HIS A 108 9.12 7.27 -4.80
C HIS A 108 8.13 8.14 -4.01
N VAL A 109 7.05 7.55 -3.49
CA VAL A 109 6.03 8.26 -2.71
C VAL A 109 6.50 8.57 -1.28
N LEU A 110 7.34 7.69 -0.72
CA LEU A 110 7.98 7.87 0.59
C LEU A 110 9.15 8.86 0.53
#